data_AF-A0A8X6XTB7-F1
#
_entry.id   AF-A0A8X6XTB7-F1
#
_cell.length_a   1.000
_cell.length_b   1.000
_cell.length_c   1.000
_cell.angle_alpha   90.00
_cell.angle_beta   90.00
_cell.angle_gamma   90.00
#
_symmetry.space_group_name_H-M   'P 1'
#
loop_
_entity.id
_entity.type
_entity.pdbx_description
1 polymer ?
#
loop_
_entity_poly.entity_id
_entity_poly.type
_entity_poly.pdbx_seq_one_letter_code
_entity_poly.pdbx_strand_id
1 'polypeptide(L)'
;MPPGMLQRLLVDPVLLNKIMSRHILPAFVVSSSLELHLTYSYPAVNEELVTVTKENSDSLTVARLAEVTSVDMLTVNGVVHEISRMIHL
;
A
#
# COMPACT_ATOMS: atom_id res chain seq x y z
N MET A 1 2.85 8.71 11.04
CA MET A 1 1.41 8.99 11.25
C MET A 1 1.29 10.23 12.13
N PRO A 2 0.39 11.19 11.83
CA PRO A 2 0.20 12.37 12.67
C PRO A 2 -0.21 12.01 14.11
N PRO A 3 0.18 12.83 15.12
CA PRO A 3 -0.28 12.64 16.50
C PRO A 3 -1.81 12.59 16.59
N GLY A 4 -2.36 11.71 17.43
CA GLY A 4 -3.80 11.57 17.63
C GLY A 4 -4.56 10.85 16.52
N MET A 5 -3.95 10.57 15.37
CA MET A 5 -4.61 9.87 14.27
C MET A 5 -5.02 8.45 14.65
N LEU A 6 -4.20 7.72 15.40
CA LEU A 6 -4.56 6.37 15.86
C LEU A 6 -5.82 6.39 16.73
N GLN A 7 -5.89 7.30 17.72
CA GLN A 7 -7.06 7.43 18.59
C GLN A 7 -8.30 7.77 17.79
N ARG A 8 -8.18 8.65 16.79
CA ARG A 8 -9.29 8.96 15.88
C ARG A 8 -9.75 7.74 15.09
N LEU A 9 -8.83 6.92 14.59
CA LEU A 9 -9.17 5.69 13.84
C LEU A 9 -9.83 4.62 14.72
N LEU A 10 -9.49 4.56 16.00
CA LEU A 10 -10.07 3.61 16.94
C LEU A 10 -11.54 3.93 17.29
N VAL A 11 -11.96 5.20 17.16
CA VAL A 11 -13.32 5.64 17.51
C VAL A 11 -14.20 5.93 16.28
N ASP A 12 -13.61 5.98 15.08
CA ASP A 12 -14.30 6.27 13.82
C ASP A 12 -14.17 5.09 12.85
N PRO A 13 -15.09 4.10 12.90
CA PRO A 13 -15.03 2.91 12.05
C PRO A 13 -15.21 3.24 10.56
N VAL A 14 -15.90 4.34 10.21
CA VAL A 14 -16.07 4.76 8.83
C VAL A 14 -14.75 5.24 8.26
N LEU A 15 -14.02 6.07 9.02
CA LEU A 15 -12.68 6.52 8.64
C LEU A 15 -11.69 5.36 8.60
N LEU A 16 -11.71 4.46 9.59
CA LEU A 16 -10.86 3.29 9.61
C LEU A 16 -11.08 2.44 8.35
N ASN A 17 -12.33 2.14 8.01
CA ASN A 17 -12.65 1.37 6.81
C ASN A 17 -12.15 2.06 5.53
N LYS A 18 -12.31 3.39 5.43
CA LYS A 18 -11.82 4.16 4.28
C LYS A 18 -10.30 4.09 4.14
N ILE A 19 -9.55 4.23 5.23
CA ILE A 19 -8.09 4.17 5.21
C ILE A 19 -7.62 2.74 4.92
N MET A 20 -8.15 1.73 5.62
CA MET A 20 -7.71 0.34 5.43
C MET A 20 -8.00 -0.15 4.01
N SER A 21 -9.15 0.23 3.43
CA SER A 21 -9.49 -0.13 2.04
C SER A 21 -8.55 0.48 0.99
N ARG A 22 -7.85 1.59 1.31
CA ARG A 22 -6.80 2.17 0.45
C ARG A 22 -5.52 1.31 0.43
N HIS A 23 -5.32 0.46 1.43
CA HIS A 23 -4.12 -0.41 1.54
C HIS A 23 -4.31 -1.76 0.83
N ILE A 24 -5.49 -2.02 0.26
CA ILE A 24 -5.82 -3.29 -0.37
C ILE A 24 -6.05 -3.05 -1.85
N LEU A 25 -5.30 -3.74 -2.70
CA LEU A 25 -5.51 -3.77 -4.15
C LEU A 25 -6.29 -5.03 -4.51
N PRO A 26 -7.33 -4.96 -5.37
CA PRO A 26 -8.01 -6.13 -5.91
C PRO A 26 -7.18 -6.78 -7.05
N ALA A 27 -5.87 -6.89 -6.86
CA ALA A 27 -4.90 -7.40 -7.83
C ALA A 27 -3.71 -8.05 -7.13
N PHE A 28 -3.10 -9.04 -7.79
CA PHE A 28 -1.82 -9.61 -7.38
C PHE A 28 -0.68 -8.81 -8.01
N VAL A 29 0.01 -8.01 -7.20
CA VAL A 29 1.16 -7.19 -7.64
C VAL A 29 2.40 -7.68 -6.89
N VAL A 30 3.27 -8.41 -7.59
CA VAL A 30 4.56 -8.87 -7.06
C VAL A 30 5.68 -7.99 -7.59
N SER A 31 6.80 -7.87 -6.87
CA SER A 31 7.90 -7.00 -7.28
C SER A 31 8.48 -7.40 -8.65
N SER A 32 8.46 -8.70 -8.97
CA SER A 32 8.98 -9.25 -10.23
C SER A 32 8.13 -8.93 -11.46
N SER A 33 6.85 -8.57 -11.29
CA SER A 33 5.98 -8.15 -12.40
C SER A 33 6.15 -6.68 -12.76
N LEU A 34 6.92 -5.91 -11.98
CA LEU A 34 7.15 -4.50 -12.19
C LEU A 34 8.52 -4.28 -12.83
N GLU A 35 8.55 -3.38 -13.81
CA GLU A 35 9.79 -2.91 -14.44
C GLU A 35 10.49 -1.85 -13.56
N LEU A 36 11.82 -1.87 -13.61
CA LEU A 36 12.68 -0.98 -12.83
C LEU A 36 12.45 0.50 -13.19
N HIS A 37 12.36 1.36 -12.18
CA HIS A 37 12.12 2.80 -12.28
C HIS A 37 10.77 3.20 -12.92
N LEU A 38 9.85 2.25 -13.13
CA LEU A 38 8.50 2.56 -13.61
C LEU A 38 7.52 2.67 -12.44
N THR A 39 6.56 3.59 -12.61
CA THR A 39 5.47 3.82 -11.66
C THR A 39 4.17 3.33 -12.28
N TYR A 40 3.48 2.47 -11.55
CA TYR A 40 2.19 1.90 -11.92
C TYR A 40 1.11 2.45 -10.99
N SER A 41 -0.10 2.64 -11.50
CA SER A 41 -1.25 3.10 -10.71
C SER A 41 -2.31 2.01 -10.67
N TYR A 42 -2.71 1.63 -9.46
CA TYR A 42 -3.73 0.60 -9.24
C TYR A 42 -4.92 1.20 -8.49
N PRO A 43 -6.17 0.86 -8.85
CA PRO A 43 -7.31 1.16 -8.02
C PRO A 43 -7.25 0.30 -6.75
N ALA A 44 -7.35 0.92 -5.58
CA ALA A 44 -7.54 0.20 -4.33
C ALA A 44 -9.02 -0.20 -4.16
N VAL A 45 -9.34 -0.95 -3.10
CA VAL A 45 -10.72 -1.36 -2.77
C VAL A 45 -11.64 -0.16 -2.56
N ASN A 46 -11.10 0.98 -2.11
CA ASN A 46 -11.85 2.23 -1.99
C ASN A 46 -11.93 3.04 -3.31
N GLU A 47 -11.56 2.44 -4.44
CA GLU A 47 -11.54 3.02 -5.79
C GLU A 47 -10.52 4.16 -6.01
N GLU A 48 -9.82 4.61 -4.96
CA GLU A 48 -8.77 5.61 -5.12
C GLU A 48 -7.50 4.97 -5.70
N LEU A 49 -6.76 5.75 -6.49
CA LEU A 49 -5.50 5.27 -7.07
C LEU A 49 -4.38 5.26 -6.03
N VAL A 50 -3.60 4.17 -6.05
CA VAL A 50 -2.36 3.99 -5.31
C VAL A 50 -1.24 3.72 -6.31
N THR A 51 -0.17 4.49 -6.24
CA THR A 51 1.00 4.26 -7.08
C THR A 51 1.93 3.23 -6.46
N VAL A 52 2.55 2.40 -7.28
CA VAL A 52 3.63 1.49 -6.89
C VAL A 52 4.78 1.70 -7.86
N THR A 53 5.94 2.05 -7.32
CA THR A 53 7.17 2.30 -8.08
C THR A 53 8.19 1.24 -7.70
N LYS A 54 8.86 0.64 -8.69
CA LYS A 54 10.00 -0.24 -8.43
C LYS A 54 11.28 0.58 -8.44
N GLU A 55 11.87 0.80 -7.28
CA GLU A 55 13.09 1.58 -7.14
C GLU A 55 14.33 0.74 -7.47
N ASN A 56 14.36 -0.51 -6.99
CA ASN A 56 15.43 -1.49 -7.25
C ASN A 56 14.87 -2.90 -7.44
N SER A 57 15.71 -3.92 -7.63
CA SER A 57 15.27 -5.33 -7.81
C SER A 57 14.24 -5.76 -6.77
N ASP A 58 14.47 -5.39 -5.50
CA ASP A 58 13.71 -5.83 -4.33
C ASP A 58 13.19 -4.65 -3.48
N SER A 59 13.13 -3.45 -4.07
CA SER A 59 12.68 -2.24 -3.36
C SER A 59 11.52 -1.58 -4.11
N LEU A 60 10.43 -1.35 -3.38
CA LEU A 60 9.24 -0.69 -3.89
C LEU A 60 8.93 0.56 -3.06
N THR A 61 8.38 1.57 -3.72
CA THR A 61 7.76 2.74 -3.08
C THR A 61 6.27 2.75 -3.40
N VAL A 62 5.44 2.85 -2.37
CA VAL A 62 3.97 2.91 -2.47
C VAL A 62 3.48 4.33 -2.18
N ALA A 63 2.51 4.80 -2.95
CA ALA A 63 1.92 6.13 -2.86
C ALA A 63 2.96 7.27 -2.85
N ARG A 64 4.12 7.07 -3.50
CA ARG A 64 5.25 8.00 -3.59
C ARG A 64 5.89 8.37 -2.24
N LEU A 65 5.51 7.69 -1.17
CA LEU A 65 5.82 8.11 0.20
C LEU A 65 6.25 6.96 1.09
N ALA A 66 5.66 5.78 0.94
CA ALA A 66 5.88 4.63 1.81
C ALA A 66 6.88 3.66 1.18
N GLU A 67 8.01 3.47 1.84
CA GLU A 67 8.98 2.45 1.44
C GLU A 67 8.47 1.07 1.86
N VAL A 68 8.66 0.07 0.99
CA VAL A 68 8.38 -1.32 1.33
C VAL A 68 9.60 -1.93 2.01
N THR A 69 9.43 -2.42 3.24
CA THR A 69 10.49 -3.03 4.07
C THR A 69 10.63 -4.53 3.87
N SER A 70 9.54 -5.18 3.44
CA SER A 70 9.52 -6.60 3.07
C SER A 70 8.57 -6.78 1.88
N VAL A 71 9.12 -7.24 0.76
CA VAL A 71 8.36 -7.48 -0.48
C VAL A 71 7.90 -8.93 -0.60
N ASP A 72 6.84 -9.14 -1.38
CA ASP A 72 6.46 -10.47 -1.90
C ASP A 72 6.19 -11.55 -0.85
N MET A 73 5.56 -11.18 0.27
CA MET A 73 5.09 -12.17 1.24
C MET A 73 3.83 -12.87 0.70
N LEU A 74 4.04 -14.02 0.06
CA LEU A 74 2.97 -14.81 -0.56
C LEU A 74 2.03 -15.41 0.48
N THR A 75 0.73 -15.33 0.20
CA THR A 75 -0.33 -16.00 0.96
C THR A 75 -1.20 -16.84 0.03
N VAL A 76 -2.20 -17.52 0.57
CA VAL A 76 -3.12 -18.36 -0.22
C VAL A 76 -3.99 -17.52 -1.18
N ASN A 77 -4.28 -16.27 -0.81
CA ASN A 77 -5.25 -15.41 -1.49
C ASN A 77 -4.71 -14.03 -1.87
N GLY A 78 -3.41 -13.81 -1.74
CA GLY A 78 -2.82 -12.51 -2.00
C GLY A 78 -1.30 -12.50 -1.89
N VAL A 79 -0.76 -11.30 -1.98
CA VAL A 79 0.62 -10.95 -1.64
C VAL A 79 0.59 -9.77 -0.69
N VAL A 80 1.43 -9.80 0.33
CA VAL A 80 1.57 -8.71 1.31
C VAL A 80 2.93 -8.06 1.13
N HIS A 81 2.94 -6.74 1.12
CA HIS A 81 4.13 -5.90 1.17
C HIS A 81 4.10 -5.11 2.48
N GLU A 82 5.13 -5.25 3.30
CA GLU A 82 5.25 -4.48 4.54
C GLU A 82 5.71 -3.05 4.22
N ILE A 83 5.04 -2.03 4.76
CA ILE A 83 5.32 -0.63 4.46
C ILE A 83 5.78 0.14 5.69
N SER A 84 6.70 1.07 5.50
CA SER A 84 7.28 1.89 6.58
C SER A 84 6.33 2.91 7.19
N ARG A 85 5.20 3.20 6.52
CA ARG A 85 4.22 4.19 6.97
C ARG A 85 2.84 3.98 6.37
N MET A 86 1.82 4.47 7.09
CA MET A 86 0.44 4.49 6.64
C MET A 86 0.24 5.33 5.37
N ILE A 87 -0.48 4.76 4.42
CA ILE A 87 -0.97 5.43 3.21
C ILE A 87 -2.26 6.17 3.59
N HIS A 88 -2.18 7.50 3.63
CA HIS A 88 -3.32 8.39 3.85
C HIS A 88 -3.41 9.37 2.67
N LEU A 89 -4.54 10.08 2.58
CA LEU A 89 -4.75 11.17 1.62
C LEU A 89 -3.72 12.28 1.80
#